data_AF-A0A571BGD2-F1
#
_entry.id   AF-A0A571BGD2-F1
#
_cell.length_a   1.000
_cell.length_b   1.000
_cell.length_c   1.000
_cell.angle_alpha   90.00
_cell.angle_beta   90.00
_cell.angle_gamma   90.00
#
_symmetry.space_group_name_H-M   'P 1'
#
loop_
_entity.id
_entity.type
_entity.pdbx_description
1 polymer ?
#
loop_
_entity_poly.entity_id
_entity_poly.type
_entity_poly.pdbx_seq_one_letter_code
_entity_poly.pdbx_strand_id
1 'polypeptide(L)'
;DEADCSPGPCRENEFQCGDGTCVLAIKRCNQERDCPDGTGKSPSLIFTNRHEVRRIDLVKRDYSRLIPMLKNVVALDVEVATNRIYWCDLSYRKIYSAHMDKASIPDEQVVLIDEQLHSPEGLAVDWVHKHIYWTDSGNKTISVATTDGRRRCTLFS
;
A
#
# COMPACT_ATOMS: atom_id res chain seq x y z
N ASP A 1 -5.27 -17.32 50.39
CA ASP A 1 -6.05 -16.10 50.10
C ASP A 1 -5.35 -15.35 48.97
N GLU A 2 -5.56 -15.79 47.73
CA GLU A 2 -4.97 -15.19 46.52
C GLU A 2 -5.90 -14.08 46.05
N ALA A 3 -5.91 -12.97 46.79
CA ALA A 3 -6.76 -11.82 46.55
C ALA A 3 -5.98 -10.69 45.86
N ASP A 4 -5.32 -10.98 44.74
CA ASP A 4 -4.99 -9.97 43.71
C ASP A 4 -4.51 -10.61 42.39
N CYS A 5 -5.42 -11.28 41.68
CA CYS A 5 -5.25 -11.49 40.24
C CYS A 5 -6.14 -10.47 39.52
N SER A 6 -5.62 -9.27 39.32
CA SER A 6 -6.19 -8.33 38.35
C SER A 6 -6.03 -8.95 36.94
N PRO A 7 -7.12 -9.35 36.25
CA PRO A 7 -6.98 -9.90 34.91
C PRO A 7 -6.55 -8.77 33.98
N GLY A 8 -5.45 -8.99 33.27
CA GLY A 8 -5.05 -8.10 32.18
C GLY A 8 -6.19 -7.95 31.15
N PRO A 9 -6.16 -6.89 30.34
CA PRO A 9 -7.31 -6.41 29.56
C PRO A 9 -7.98 -7.44 28.63
N CYS A 10 -7.28 -8.49 28.21
CA CYS A 10 -7.81 -9.67 27.51
C CYS A 10 -6.93 -10.90 27.82
N ARG A 11 -7.36 -12.11 27.46
CA ARG A 11 -6.53 -13.33 27.59
C ARG A 11 -5.31 -13.28 26.67
N GLU A 12 -4.28 -14.07 26.93
CA GLU A 12 -3.04 -14.11 26.11
C GLU A 12 -3.29 -14.34 24.60
N ASN A 13 -4.39 -15.01 24.24
CA ASN A 13 -4.77 -15.30 22.85
C ASN A 13 -5.83 -14.33 22.29
N GLU A 14 -6.04 -13.19 22.92
CA GLU A 14 -7.06 -12.22 22.58
C GLU A 14 -6.46 -10.82 22.39
N PHE A 15 -7.03 -10.08 21.44
CA PHE A 15 -6.75 -8.69 21.14
C PHE A 15 -7.88 -7.83 21.68
N GLN A 16 -7.54 -6.73 22.35
CA GLN A 16 -8.52 -5.76 22.84
C GLN A 16 -8.83 -4.72 21.76
N CYS A 17 -10.10 -4.64 21.35
CA CYS A 17 -10.68 -3.56 20.58
C CYS A 17 -10.67 -2.25 21.41
N GLY A 18 -10.76 -1.08 20.77
CA GLY A 18 -10.72 0.21 21.47
C GLY A 18 -11.97 0.54 22.27
N ASP A 19 -13.08 -0.18 22.07
CA ASP A 19 -14.26 -0.21 22.93
C ASP A 19 -14.09 -1.13 24.15
N GLY A 20 -12.95 -1.82 24.26
CA GLY A 20 -12.64 -2.75 25.33
C GLY A 20 -13.06 -4.20 25.06
N THR A 21 -13.69 -4.50 23.93
CA THR A 21 -14.10 -5.86 23.55
C THR A 21 -12.88 -6.73 23.23
N CYS A 22 -12.85 -7.98 23.71
CA CYS A 22 -11.80 -8.93 23.38
C CYS A 22 -12.20 -9.81 22.19
N VAL A 23 -11.34 -9.86 21.16
CA VAL A 23 -11.48 -10.76 19.99
C VAL A 23 -10.28 -11.69 19.92
N LEU A 24 -10.42 -12.89 19.35
CA LEU A 24 -9.27 -13.79 19.23
C LEU A 24 -8.16 -13.14 18.42
N ALA A 25 -6.90 -13.28 18.84
CA ALA A 25 -5.75 -12.68 18.16
C ALA A 25 -5.59 -13.18 16.71
N ILE A 26 -6.05 -14.41 16.41
CA ILE A 26 -6.09 -14.95 15.04
C ILE A 26 -7.05 -14.20 14.11
N LYS A 27 -8.04 -13.51 14.69
CA LYS A 27 -8.99 -12.68 13.95
C LYS A 27 -8.44 -11.29 13.65
N ARG A 28 -7.21 -10.99 14.10
CA ARG A 28 -6.55 -9.73 13.78
C ARG A 28 -6.08 -9.76 12.32
N CYS A 29 -6.52 -8.78 11.53
CA CYS A 29 -6.14 -8.62 10.11
C CYS A 29 -6.58 -9.75 9.16
N ASN A 30 -7.64 -10.50 9.50
CA ASN A 30 -8.26 -11.52 8.64
C ASN A 30 -9.21 -10.95 7.56
N GLN A 31 -9.25 -9.62 7.39
CA GLN A 31 -10.19 -8.89 6.51
C GLN A 31 -11.66 -8.91 6.94
N GLU A 32 -11.99 -9.48 8.10
CA GLU A 32 -13.32 -9.39 8.70
C GLU A 32 -13.39 -8.27 9.74
N ARG A 33 -14.61 -7.74 9.95
CA ARG A 33 -14.86 -6.75 10.99
C ARG A 33 -15.11 -7.48 12.31
N ASP A 34 -14.03 -7.81 13.02
CA ASP A 34 -14.12 -8.51 14.30
C ASP A 34 -14.38 -7.58 15.49
N CYS A 35 -13.92 -6.32 15.42
CA CYS A 35 -14.18 -5.33 16.46
C CYS A 35 -15.51 -4.58 16.20
N PRO A 36 -16.47 -4.58 17.13
CA PRO A 36 -17.79 -3.93 16.96
C PRO A 36 -17.71 -2.42 16.72
N ASP A 37 -16.77 -1.76 17.37
CA ASP A 37 -16.41 -0.34 17.20
C ASP A 37 -15.58 -0.04 15.94
N GLY A 38 -15.23 -1.06 15.16
CA GLY A 38 -14.37 -0.93 13.99
C GLY A 38 -12.89 -0.70 14.30
N THR A 39 -12.45 -0.94 15.54
CA THR A 39 -11.02 -0.84 15.90
C THR A 39 -10.21 -2.00 15.33
N GLY A 40 -9.79 -1.81 14.08
CA GLY A 40 -8.85 -2.62 13.33
C GLY A 40 -8.30 -1.76 12.18
N LYS A 41 -7.55 -2.36 11.24
CA LYS A 41 -7.25 -1.67 9.98
C LYS A 41 -8.54 -1.55 9.17
N SER A 42 -9.12 -0.36 9.11
CA SER A 42 -10.27 -0.04 8.26
C SER A 42 -9.89 -0.06 6.78
N PRO A 43 -10.75 -0.56 5.89
CA PRO A 43 -10.49 -0.53 4.46
C PRO A 43 -10.38 0.91 3.97
N SER A 44 -9.43 1.15 3.07
CA SER A 44 -9.18 2.47 2.49
C SER A 44 -9.16 2.38 0.97
N LEU A 45 -9.68 3.41 0.30
CA LEU A 45 -9.44 3.62 -1.14
C LEU A 45 -8.23 4.53 -1.31
N ILE A 46 -7.28 4.11 -2.14
CA ILE A 46 -6.12 4.89 -2.54
C ILE A 46 -6.22 5.11 -4.05
N PHE A 47 -6.14 6.35 -4.51
CA PHE A 47 -6.32 6.69 -5.92
C PHE A 47 -5.44 7.87 -6.35
N THR A 48 -5.12 7.91 -7.63
CA THR A 48 -4.40 9.02 -8.26
C THR A 48 -5.36 10.19 -8.54
N ASN A 49 -4.86 11.41 -8.37
CA ASN A 49 -5.53 12.64 -8.77
C ASN A 49 -4.58 13.52 -9.61
N ARG A 50 -3.91 12.90 -10.59
CA ARG A 50 -2.91 13.46 -11.53
C ARG A 50 -1.66 14.09 -10.90
N HIS A 51 -1.83 15.03 -9.98
CA HIS A 51 -0.76 15.78 -9.31
C HIS A 51 -0.55 15.37 -7.84
N GLU A 52 -1.28 14.35 -7.38
CA GLU A 52 -1.18 13.82 -6.02
C GLU A 52 -1.82 12.43 -5.95
N VAL A 53 -1.56 11.71 -4.86
CA VAL A 53 -2.27 10.49 -4.46
C VAL A 53 -3.10 10.80 -3.23
N ARG A 54 -4.36 10.36 -3.21
CA ARG A 54 -5.30 10.55 -2.10
C ARG A 54 -5.73 9.23 -1.48
N ARG A 55 -6.15 9.30 -0.22
CA ARG A 55 -6.65 8.18 0.57
C ARG A 55 -8.00 8.55 1.20
N ILE A 56 -8.96 7.63 1.14
CA ILE A 56 -10.25 7.71 1.82
C ILE A 56 -10.38 6.49 2.74
N ASP A 57 -10.56 6.73 4.04
CA ASP A 57 -11.01 5.69 4.98
C ASP A 57 -12.52 5.46 4.81
N LEU A 58 -12.94 4.23 4.53
CA LEU A 58 -14.33 3.93 4.21
C LEU A 58 -15.25 3.89 5.44
N VAL A 59 -14.69 3.81 6.65
CA VAL A 59 -15.44 3.73 7.91
C VAL A 59 -15.50 5.11 8.56
N LYS A 60 -14.34 5.71 8.78
CA LYS A 60 -14.19 7.03 9.42
C LYS A 60 -14.57 8.18 8.49
N ARG A 61 -14.69 7.91 7.19
CA ARG A 61 -14.85 8.91 6.13
C ARG A 61 -13.74 9.97 6.17
N ASP A 62 -12.57 9.58 6.68
CA ASP A 62 -11.40 10.44 6.71
C ASP A 62 -10.81 10.53 5.30
N TYR A 63 -10.61 11.75 4.84
CA TYR A 63 -10.12 12.05 3.51
C TYR A 63 -8.82 12.83 3.59
N SER A 64 -7.74 12.18 3.15
CA SER A 64 -6.39 12.71 3.32
C SER A 64 -5.58 12.64 2.04
N ARG A 65 -4.58 13.51 1.97
CA ARG A 65 -3.58 13.53 0.91
C ARG A 65 -2.41 12.63 1.33
N LEU A 66 -2.10 11.63 0.52
CA LEU A 66 -1.06 10.66 0.81
C LEU A 66 0.30 11.08 0.22
N ILE A 67 0.31 11.45 -1.06
CA ILE A 67 1.52 11.90 -1.76
C ILE A 67 1.22 13.23 -2.45
N PRO A 68 1.79 14.36 -2.01
CA PRO A 68 1.60 15.65 -2.65
C PRO A 68 2.55 15.86 -3.83
N MET A 69 2.25 16.88 -4.66
CA MET A 69 3.19 17.49 -5.61
C MET A 69 3.81 16.52 -6.65
N LEU A 70 3.03 15.57 -7.15
CA LEU A 70 3.40 14.74 -8.28
C LEU A 70 3.15 15.47 -9.62
N LYS A 71 3.79 15.03 -10.70
CA LYS A 71 3.72 15.75 -11.98
C LYS A 71 2.60 15.23 -12.86
N ASN A 72 2.59 13.92 -13.14
CA ASN A 72 1.53 13.27 -13.91
C ASN A 72 1.45 11.78 -13.55
N VAL A 73 0.92 11.50 -12.36
CA VAL A 73 0.73 10.12 -11.88
C VAL A 73 -0.54 9.52 -12.45
N VAL A 74 -0.43 8.33 -13.03
CA VAL A 74 -1.55 7.65 -13.72
C VAL A 74 -1.91 6.30 -13.12
N ALA A 75 -0.89 5.51 -12.77
CA ALA A 75 -1.05 4.17 -12.23
C ALA A 75 -0.44 4.07 -10.84
N LEU A 76 -1.05 3.27 -9.98
CA LEU A 76 -0.55 2.95 -8.65
C LEU A 76 -0.96 1.52 -8.26
N ASP A 77 -0.18 0.89 -7.38
CA ASP A 77 -0.57 -0.33 -6.67
C ASP A 77 0.14 -0.40 -5.31
N VAL A 78 -0.30 -1.30 -4.41
CA VAL A 78 0.17 -1.36 -3.02
C VAL A 78 0.52 -2.76 -2.56
N GLU A 79 1.54 -2.86 -1.71
CA GLU A 79 1.82 -4.04 -0.91
C GLU A 79 1.36 -3.81 0.53
N VAL A 80 0.21 -4.37 0.88
CA VAL A 80 -0.46 -4.13 2.18
C VAL A 80 0.37 -4.66 3.36
N ALA A 81 1.02 -5.82 3.20
CA ALA A 81 1.77 -6.48 4.27
C ALA A 81 2.96 -5.63 4.76
N THR A 82 3.65 -4.95 3.83
CA THR A 82 4.82 -4.11 4.12
C THR A 82 4.52 -2.62 4.12
N ASN A 83 3.24 -2.23 3.99
CA ASN A 83 2.81 -0.84 3.91
C ASN A 83 3.56 -0.02 2.84
N ARG A 84 3.72 -0.59 1.63
CA ARG A 84 4.43 0.04 0.51
C ARG A 84 3.47 0.43 -0.60
N ILE A 85 3.74 1.57 -1.23
CA ILE A 85 3.03 2.05 -2.41
C ILE A 85 4.00 2.14 -3.58
N TYR A 86 3.50 1.82 -4.76
CA TYR A 86 4.18 1.90 -6.03
C TYR A 86 3.36 2.78 -6.96
N TRP A 87 4.00 3.68 -7.69
CA TRP A 87 3.30 4.55 -8.63
C TRP A 87 4.17 4.90 -9.82
N CYS A 88 3.52 5.28 -10.91
CA CYS A 88 4.22 5.70 -12.12
C CYS A 88 3.89 7.15 -12.48
N ASP A 89 4.94 7.97 -12.68
CA ASP A 89 4.82 9.33 -13.20
C ASP A 89 5.21 9.38 -14.69
N LEU A 90 4.25 9.75 -15.54
CA LEU A 90 4.44 9.80 -16.99
C LEU A 90 5.27 11.00 -17.46
N SER A 91 5.32 12.08 -16.68
CA SER A 91 6.12 13.26 -17.05
C SER A 91 7.60 13.00 -16.84
N TYR A 92 7.95 12.29 -15.77
CA TYR A 92 9.33 11.88 -15.51
C TYR A 92 9.70 10.53 -16.13
N ARG A 93 8.71 9.75 -16.58
CA ARG A 93 8.87 8.39 -17.10
C ARG A 93 9.61 7.50 -16.11
N LYS A 94 9.10 7.47 -14.88
CA LYS A 94 9.69 6.73 -13.77
C LYS A 94 8.63 5.99 -12.98
N ILE A 95 8.99 4.78 -12.54
CA ILE A 95 8.24 4.03 -11.53
C ILE A 95 8.94 4.24 -10.19
N TYR A 96 8.17 4.62 -9.18
CA TYR A 96 8.63 4.93 -7.85
C TYR A 96 8.05 3.97 -6.82
N SER A 97 8.67 3.94 -5.64
CA SER A 97 8.13 3.28 -4.46
C SER A 97 8.51 3.99 -3.19
N ALA A 98 7.64 3.92 -2.18
CA ALA A 98 7.90 4.44 -0.85
C ALA A 98 7.13 3.65 0.20
N HIS A 99 7.58 3.75 1.45
CA HIS A 99 6.75 3.37 2.59
C HIS A 99 5.59 4.37 2.72
N MET A 100 4.36 3.89 2.88
CA MET A 100 3.14 4.71 2.78
C MET A 100 3.15 5.89 3.77
N ASP A 101 3.63 5.67 4.99
CA ASP A 101 3.67 6.70 6.05
C ASP A 101 4.69 7.82 5.76
N LYS A 102 5.65 7.56 4.88
CA LYS A 102 6.72 8.49 4.49
C LYS A 102 6.62 8.94 3.04
N ALA A 103 5.64 8.45 2.29
CA ALA A 103 5.54 8.69 0.85
C ALA A 103 5.33 10.18 0.50
N SER A 104 4.89 10.99 1.47
CA SER A 104 4.77 12.45 1.32
C SER A 104 6.12 13.19 1.30
N ILE A 105 7.20 12.54 1.75
CA ILE A 105 8.56 13.12 1.83
C ILE A 105 9.33 12.73 0.56
N PRO A 106 9.71 13.69 -0.30
CA PRO A 106 10.39 13.39 -1.57
C PRO A 106 11.67 12.55 -1.43
N ASP A 107 12.48 12.79 -0.40
CA ASP A 107 13.75 12.08 -0.17
C ASP A 107 13.54 10.60 0.22
N GLU A 108 12.35 10.21 0.68
CA GLU A 108 11.99 8.83 1.01
C GLU A 108 11.35 8.10 -0.19
N GLN A 109 11.16 8.80 -1.32
CA GLN A 109 10.65 8.22 -2.56
C GLN A 109 11.81 7.60 -3.35
N VAL A 110 11.79 6.28 -3.50
CA VAL A 110 12.81 5.54 -4.22
C VAL A 110 12.41 5.40 -5.69
N VAL A 111 13.32 5.74 -6.60
CA VAL A 111 13.18 5.43 -8.03
C VAL A 111 13.48 3.95 -8.23
N LEU A 112 12.50 3.18 -8.74
CA LEU A 112 12.68 1.76 -9.02
C LEU A 112 13.10 1.51 -10.47
N ILE A 113 12.47 2.21 -11.41
CA ILE A 113 12.73 2.09 -12.84
C ILE A 113 12.76 3.50 -13.43
N ASP A 114 13.84 3.84 -14.12
CA ASP A 114 14.03 5.15 -14.77
C ASP A 114 14.48 5.07 -16.23
N GLU A 115 14.59 3.87 -16.78
CA GLU A 115 14.99 3.66 -18.17
C GLU A 115 13.95 2.84 -18.95
N GLN A 116 13.91 3.04 -20.26
CA GLN A 116 13.04 2.32 -21.21
C GLN A 116 11.55 2.32 -20.79
N LEU A 117 11.08 3.45 -20.27
CA LEU A 117 9.67 3.75 -20.04
C LEU A 117 9.23 4.84 -21.01
N HIS A 118 8.08 4.65 -21.66
CA HIS A 118 7.47 5.64 -22.53
C HIS A 118 6.13 6.11 -21.99
N SER A 119 5.15 5.19 -21.91
CA SER A 119 3.80 5.47 -21.41
C SER A 119 3.26 4.30 -20.58
N PRO A 120 3.87 4.02 -19.40
CA PRO A 120 3.37 3.05 -18.45
C PRO A 120 2.03 3.48 -17.80
N GLU A 121 0.94 2.82 -18.19
CA GLU A 121 -0.43 3.20 -17.79
C GLU A 121 -1.09 2.23 -16.81
N GLY A 122 -0.48 1.05 -16.59
CA GLY A 122 -0.96 0.03 -15.65
C GLY A 122 0.19 -0.50 -14.80
N LEU A 123 -0.09 -0.74 -13.52
CA LEU A 123 0.83 -1.35 -12.56
C LEU A 123 0.12 -2.47 -11.80
N ALA A 124 0.86 -3.55 -11.52
CA ALA A 124 0.42 -4.64 -10.65
C ALA A 124 1.60 -5.18 -9.84
N VAL A 125 1.40 -5.42 -8.54
CA VAL A 125 2.42 -5.93 -7.63
C VAL A 125 2.09 -7.35 -7.20
N ASP A 126 3.00 -8.27 -7.45
CA ASP A 126 2.99 -9.61 -6.84
C ASP A 126 3.75 -9.54 -5.50
N TRP A 127 2.98 -9.40 -4.42
CA TRP A 127 3.53 -9.30 -3.06
C TRP A 127 4.11 -10.63 -2.55
N VAL A 128 3.78 -11.77 -3.17
CA VAL A 128 4.28 -13.09 -2.77
C VAL A 128 5.66 -13.32 -3.37
N HIS A 129 5.80 -13.12 -4.67
CA HIS A 129 7.05 -13.37 -5.41
C HIS A 129 7.96 -12.13 -5.51
N LYS A 130 7.53 -10.99 -4.97
CA LYS A 130 8.29 -9.72 -4.96
C LYS A 130 8.61 -9.23 -6.36
N HIS A 131 7.56 -9.18 -7.19
CA HIS A 131 7.63 -8.66 -8.56
C HIS A 131 6.66 -7.51 -8.78
N ILE A 132 7.04 -6.59 -9.67
CA ILE A 132 6.19 -5.52 -10.16
C ILE A 132 6.07 -5.66 -11.68
N TYR A 133 4.85 -5.58 -12.16
CA TYR A 133 4.47 -5.71 -13.57
C TYR A 133 3.88 -4.39 -14.04
N TRP A 134 4.16 -4.03 -15.29
CA TRP A 134 3.55 -2.86 -15.92
C TRP A 134 3.29 -3.07 -17.40
N THR A 135 2.30 -2.35 -17.89
CA THR A 135 1.98 -2.22 -19.32
C THR A 135 2.43 -0.86 -19.81
N ASP A 136 3.16 -0.81 -20.92
CA ASP A 136 3.61 0.43 -21.54
C ASP A 136 2.99 0.57 -22.94
N SER A 137 2.05 1.50 -23.09
CA SER A 137 1.31 1.71 -24.35
C SER A 137 2.18 2.34 -25.44
N GLY A 138 3.21 3.10 -25.04
CA GLY A 138 4.14 3.75 -25.95
C GLY A 138 5.17 2.78 -26.53
N ASN A 139 5.72 1.91 -25.68
CA ASN A 139 6.61 0.84 -26.10
C ASN A 139 5.86 -0.40 -26.65
N LYS A 140 4.54 -0.48 -26.39
CA LYS A 140 3.68 -1.64 -26.69
C LYS A 140 4.14 -2.92 -26.01
N THR A 141 4.63 -2.82 -24.80
CA THR A 141 5.18 -3.96 -24.06
C THR A 141 4.45 -4.23 -22.75
N ILE A 142 4.59 -5.46 -22.26
CA ILE A 142 4.34 -5.81 -20.86
C ILE A 142 5.66 -6.26 -20.29
N SER A 143 6.04 -5.70 -19.15
CA SER A 143 7.35 -5.92 -18.53
C SER A 143 7.21 -6.27 -17.05
N VAL A 144 8.24 -6.90 -16.50
CA VAL A 144 8.35 -7.28 -15.10
C VAL A 144 9.70 -6.87 -14.53
N ALA A 145 9.72 -6.48 -13.26
CA ALA A 145 10.95 -6.29 -12.50
C ALA A 145 10.80 -6.86 -11.08
N THR A 146 11.93 -7.08 -10.41
CA THR A 146 11.94 -7.27 -8.95
C THR A 146 11.47 -5.99 -8.25
N THR A 147 10.82 -6.10 -7.09
CA THR A 147 10.33 -4.92 -6.34
C THR A 147 11.42 -3.98 -5.82
N ASP A 148 12.70 -4.40 -5.92
CA ASP A 148 13.89 -3.57 -5.66
C ASP A 148 14.48 -2.93 -6.93
N GLY A 149 13.89 -3.17 -8.10
CA GLY A 149 14.30 -2.63 -9.40
C GLY A 149 15.54 -3.27 -10.03
N ARG A 150 16.21 -4.22 -9.34
CA ARG A 150 17.54 -4.72 -9.77
C ARG A 150 17.52 -5.62 -10.99
N ARG A 151 16.44 -6.36 -11.22
CA ARG A 151 16.31 -7.26 -12.37
C ARG A 151 15.05 -6.92 -13.12
N ARG A 152 15.15 -6.90 -14.44
CA ARG A 152 14.05 -6.56 -15.33
C ARG A 152 14.03 -7.45 -16.55
N CYS A 153 12.83 -7.77 -17.03
CA CYS A 153 12.59 -8.49 -18.27
C CYS A 153 11.35 -7.94 -18.98
N THR A 154 11.40 -7.84 -20.30
CA THR A 154 10.21 -7.60 -21.13
C THR A 154 9.58 -8.96 -21.45
N LEU A 155 8.30 -9.13 -21.12
CA LEU A 155 7.58 -10.39 -21.30
C LEU A 155 6.89 -10.49 -22.66
N PHE A 156 6.34 -9.37 -23.13
CA PHE A 156 5.62 -9.27 -24.40
C PHE A 156 6.02 -7.98 -25.13
N SER A 157 6.16 -8.06 -26.46
CA SER A 157 6.52 -6.96 -27.37
C SER A 157 5.84 -7.10 -28.72
#